data_AF-M0L6A8-F1
#
_entry.id   AF-M0L6A8-F1
#
_cell.length_a   1.000
_cell.length_b   1.000
_cell.length_c   1.000
_cell.angle_alpha   90.00
_cell.angle_beta   90.00
_cell.angle_gamma   90.00
#
_symmetry.space_group_name_H-M   'P 1'
#
loop_
_entity.id
_entity.type
_entity.pdbx_description
1 polymer ?
#
loop_
_entity_poly.entity_id
_entity_poly.type
_entity_poly.pdbx_seq_one_letter_code
_entity_poly.pdbx_strand_id
1 'polypeptide(L)'
;MFDPNHYVHDQSYVPPINRPHAIDQWNDRTPAELPFVEAWKSAVPVHAPECDADSTRLYVPYDALLVERAGVLRTVLHNDGRIDRNGLSTCPSCEGLYDPLRSDGTCRWCDAPLPTRQTTSGVTLVRGGER
;
A
#
# COMPACT_ATOMS: atom_id res chain seq x y z
N MET A 1 23.33 -0.71 -2.64
CA MET A 1 23.28 -0.46 -1.19
C MET A 1 21.83 -0.66 -0.80
N PHE A 2 21.50 -1.78 -0.16
CA PHE A 2 20.13 -2.07 0.27
C PHE A 2 19.89 -1.27 1.54
N ASP A 3 18.96 -0.33 1.51
CA ASP A 3 18.56 0.41 2.71
C ASP A 3 17.75 -0.54 3.62
N PRO A 4 18.26 -0.91 4.81
CA PRO A 4 17.60 -1.89 5.67
C PRO A 4 16.34 -1.35 6.35
N ASN A 5 16.04 -0.05 6.22
CA ASN A 5 14.99 0.61 6.99
C ASN A 5 13.64 0.77 6.27
N HIS A 6 13.47 0.16 5.09
CA HIS A 6 12.29 0.44 4.25
C HIS A 6 10.93 0.09 4.92
N TYR A 7 10.87 -0.74 5.97
CA TYR A 7 9.57 -1.20 6.50
C TYR A 7 9.52 -1.43 8.03
N VAL A 8 9.88 -0.43 8.85
CA VAL A 8 9.79 -0.50 10.33
C VAL A 8 8.76 0.44 10.98
N HIS A 9 7.85 1.03 10.21
CA HIS A 9 6.67 1.64 10.83
C HIS A 9 5.66 0.55 11.19
N ASP A 10 5.39 0.42 12.49
CA ASP A 10 4.22 -0.27 13.01
C ASP A 10 2.99 0.14 12.17
N GLN A 11 2.53 -0.77 11.31
CA GLN A 11 1.48 -0.46 10.35
C GLN A 11 0.13 -0.19 11.02
N SER A 12 0.01 -0.50 12.32
CA SER A 12 -1.15 -0.17 13.14
C SER A 12 -1.21 1.32 13.53
N TYR A 13 -0.09 2.04 13.47
CA TYR A 13 -0.07 3.47 13.74
C TYR A 13 -0.83 4.23 12.66
N VAL A 14 -1.77 5.05 13.12
CA VAL A 14 -2.53 5.99 12.30
C VAL A 14 -2.08 7.39 12.68
N PRO A 15 -1.39 8.12 11.78
CA PRO A 15 -1.01 9.49 12.05
C PRO A 15 -2.26 10.39 12.24
N PRO A 16 -2.14 11.50 12.97
CA PRO A 16 -3.17 12.53 13.00
C PRO A 16 -3.63 12.92 11.59
N ILE A 17 -4.93 13.17 11.41
CA ILE A 17 -5.51 13.49 10.10
C ILE A 17 -5.63 15.00 9.95
N ASN A 18 -5.16 15.53 8.82
CA ASN A 18 -5.34 16.92 8.42
C ASN A 18 -6.80 17.20 8.03
N ARG A 19 -7.63 17.56 9.02
CA ARG A 19 -9.05 17.86 8.79
C ARG A 19 -9.27 19.33 8.44
N PRO A 20 -10.25 19.65 7.56
CA PRO A 20 -11.12 18.71 6.83
C PRO A 20 -10.46 18.16 5.56
N HIS A 21 -9.42 18.84 5.06
CA HIS A 21 -8.85 18.63 3.73
C HIS A 21 -8.57 17.17 3.33
N ALA A 22 -7.90 16.38 4.18
CA ALA A 22 -7.58 14.99 3.84
C ALA A 22 -8.83 14.10 3.74
N ILE A 23 -9.86 14.39 4.54
CA ILE A 23 -11.14 13.67 4.50
C ILE A 23 -11.93 14.05 3.26
N ASP A 24 -11.95 15.33 2.91
CA ASP A 24 -12.63 15.80 1.70
C ASP A 24 -11.99 15.16 0.47
N GLN A 25 -10.66 15.17 0.39
CA GLN A 25 -9.92 14.54 -0.70
C GLN A 25 -10.12 13.03 -0.79
N TRP A 26 -10.29 12.35 0.36
CA TRP A 26 -10.62 10.93 0.41
C TRP A 26 -12.03 10.68 -0.16
N ASN A 27 -13.02 11.44 0.31
CA ASN A 27 -14.42 11.30 -0.11
C ASN A 27 -14.63 11.65 -1.60
N ASP A 28 -13.87 12.62 -2.13
CA ASP A 28 -13.94 13.00 -3.54
C ASP A 28 -13.39 11.92 -4.47
N ARG A 29 -12.44 11.10 -3.99
CA ARG A 29 -11.71 10.11 -4.80
C ARG A 29 -12.21 8.70 -4.64
N THR A 30 -12.90 8.43 -3.54
CA THR A 30 -13.38 7.10 -3.21
C THR A 30 -14.87 7.17 -2.92
N PRO A 31 -15.70 6.35 -3.57
CA PRO A 31 -17.04 6.14 -3.05
C PRO A 31 -16.86 5.57 -1.64
N ALA A 32 -17.36 6.30 -0.64
CA ALA A 32 -16.97 6.20 0.78
C ALA A 32 -17.35 4.88 1.49
N GLU A 33 -17.00 3.73 0.93
CA GLU A 33 -17.30 2.39 1.47
C GLU A 33 -16.50 2.08 2.74
N LEU A 34 -15.30 2.68 2.88
CA LEU A 34 -14.42 2.49 4.02
C LEU A 34 -14.01 3.83 4.65
N PRO A 35 -13.99 3.94 5.99
CA PRO A 35 -13.43 5.10 6.68
C PRO A 35 -11.96 5.30 6.31
N PHE A 36 -11.53 6.55 6.15
CA PHE A 36 -10.15 6.90 5.74
C PHE A 36 -9.06 6.24 6.63
N VAL A 37 -9.33 6.09 7.92
CA VAL A 37 -8.44 5.40 8.87
C VAL A 37 -8.25 3.92 8.52
N GLU A 38 -9.33 3.23 8.15
CA GLU A 38 -9.27 1.81 7.79
C GLU A 38 -8.63 1.62 6.41
N ALA A 39 -8.82 2.57 5.51
CA ALA A 39 -8.08 2.63 4.26
C ALA A 39 -6.56 2.76 4.50
N TRP A 40 -6.12 3.61 5.44
CA TRP A 40 -4.70 3.74 5.79
C TRP A 40 -4.08 2.45 6.32
N LYS A 41 -4.78 1.75 7.21
CA LYS A 41 -4.31 0.48 7.78
C LYS A 41 -4.24 -0.63 6.74
N SER A 42 -5.17 -0.61 5.78
CA SER A 42 -5.24 -1.63 4.74
C SER A 42 -4.36 -1.33 3.52
N ALA A 43 -3.98 -0.07 3.30
CA ALA A 43 -3.15 0.33 2.16
C ALA A 43 -1.74 -0.30 2.20
N VAL A 44 -1.21 -0.61 1.02
CA VAL A 44 0.16 -1.14 0.87
C VAL A 44 1.14 0.01 1.00
N PRO A 45 2.18 -0.05 1.85
CA PRO A 45 3.19 0.99 1.85
C PRO A 45 3.99 0.94 0.55
N VAL A 46 4.12 2.11 -0.07
CA VAL A 46 4.79 2.33 -1.35
C VAL A 46 5.76 3.50 -1.20
N HIS A 47 6.81 3.52 -2.00
CA HIS A 47 7.68 4.68 -2.07
C HIS A 47 7.27 5.55 -3.25
N ALA A 48 7.04 6.85 -3.00
CA ALA A 48 6.58 7.81 -4.01
C ALA A 48 7.42 9.09 -3.90
N PRO A 49 8.60 9.15 -4.55
CA PRO A 49 9.57 10.23 -4.34
C PRO A 49 9.03 11.62 -4.74
N GLU A 50 8.18 11.68 -5.76
CA GLU A 50 7.54 12.90 -6.24
C GLU A 50 6.60 13.55 -5.21
N CYS A 51 6.15 12.78 -4.21
CA CYS A 51 5.22 13.25 -3.19
C CYS A 51 5.90 14.02 -2.05
N ASP A 52 7.23 14.03 -1.94
CA ASP A 52 7.97 14.64 -0.81
C ASP A 52 7.32 14.30 0.54
N ALA A 53 7.24 13.00 0.84
CA ALA A 53 6.43 12.46 1.93
C ALA A 53 7.30 11.62 2.88
N ASP A 54 6.97 11.65 4.17
CA ASP A 54 7.62 10.77 5.15
C ASP A 54 7.21 9.31 4.91
N SER A 55 5.95 9.12 4.51
CA SER A 55 5.37 7.81 4.25
C SER A 55 4.22 7.94 3.24
N THR A 56 4.14 6.98 2.32
CA THR A 56 3.05 6.89 1.36
C THR A 56 2.47 5.48 1.37
N ARG A 57 1.15 5.37 1.28
CA ARG A 57 0.47 4.08 1.14
C ARG A 57 -0.52 4.09 -0.01
N LEU A 58 -0.56 3.01 -0.77
CA LEU A 58 -1.50 2.81 -1.87
C LEU A 58 -2.72 2.02 -1.39
N TYR A 59 -3.87 2.65 -1.42
CA TYR A 59 -5.16 1.98 -1.30
C TYR A 59 -5.61 1.51 -2.69
N VAL A 60 -5.33 0.22 -2.96
CA VAL A 60 -5.45 -0.40 -4.28
C VAL A 60 -6.85 -0.35 -4.89
N PRO A 61 -7.96 -0.57 -4.15
CA PRO A 61 -9.30 -0.63 -4.77
C PRO A 61 -9.70 0.62 -5.55
N TYR A 62 -9.16 1.80 -5.20
CA TYR A 62 -9.43 3.07 -5.88
C TYR A 62 -8.18 3.75 -6.40
N ASP A 63 -7.05 3.03 -6.46
CA ASP A 63 -5.75 3.55 -6.88
C ASP A 63 -5.38 4.88 -6.18
N ALA A 64 -5.67 4.96 -4.88
CA ALA A 64 -5.56 6.18 -4.08
C ALA A 64 -4.27 6.16 -3.26
N LEU A 65 -3.44 7.20 -3.42
CA LEU A 65 -2.22 7.40 -2.63
C LEU A 65 -2.53 8.23 -1.40
N LEU A 66 -2.31 7.64 -0.24
CA LEU A 66 -2.45 8.26 1.06
C LEU A 66 -1.10 8.80 1.48
N VAL A 67 -1.02 10.11 1.72
CA VAL A 67 0.26 10.81 1.91
C VAL A 67 0.39 11.29 3.35
N GLU A 68 1.44 10.81 4.03
CA GLU A 68 1.87 11.31 5.33
C GLU A 68 3.06 12.27 5.16
N ARG A 69 2.96 13.46 5.74
CA ARG A 69 4.06 14.44 5.77
C ARG A 69 4.05 15.25 7.05
N ALA A 70 5.22 15.39 7.66
CA ALA A 70 5.45 15.91 8.99
C ALA A 70 4.61 15.18 10.05
N GLY A 71 4.53 13.83 9.95
CA GLY A 71 3.78 12.99 10.89
C GLY A 71 2.26 13.17 10.87
N VAL A 72 1.70 13.65 9.76
CA VAL A 72 0.26 13.91 9.59
C VAL A 72 -0.21 13.32 8.26
N LEU A 73 -1.36 12.64 8.24
CA LEU A 73 -2.06 12.26 7.01
C LEU A 73 -2.59 13.52 6.34
N ARG A 74 -1.83 14.03 5.36
CA ARG A 74 -2.02 15.37 4.81
C ARG A 74 -3.08 15.43 3.74
N THR A 75 -3.08 14.47 2.82
CA THR A 75 -3.92 14.51 1.62
C THR A 75 -4.04 13.12 0.99
N VAL A 76 -4.90 13.03 -0.02
CA VAL A 76 -5.08 11.84 -0.86
C VAL A 76 -4.89 12.25 -2.32
N LEU A 77 -4.06 11.50 -3.05
CA LEU A 77 -3.76 11.71 -4.46
C LEU A 77 -4.25 10.51 -5.28
N HIS A 78 -4.41 10.69 -6.59
CA HIS A 78 -4.49 9.55 -7.50
C HIS A 78 -3.08 9.03 -7.75
N ASN A 79 -2.93 7.71 -7.73
CA ASN A 79 -1.73 7.09 -8.26
C ASN A 79 -1.71 7.30 -9.79
N ASP A 80 -0.67 7.95 -10.29
CA ASP A 80 -0.44 8.18 -11.72
C ASP A 80 0.64 7.25 -12.29
N GLY A 81 1.06 6.25 -11.51
CA GLY A 81 2.09 5.29 -11.88
C GLY A 81 3.50 5.65 -11.45
N ARG A 82 3.74 6.82 -10.85
CA ARG A 82 5.08 7.27 -10.40
C ARG A 82 5.51 6.73 -9.02
N ILE A 83 4.98 5.58 -8.63
CA ILE A 83 5.38 4.88 -7.41
C ILE A 83 6.50 3.88 -7.71
N ASP A 84 7.43 3.75 -6.78
CA ASP A 84 8.35 2.62 -6.75
C ASP A 84 7.58 1.37 -6.29
N ARG A 85 7.60 0.34 -7.13
CA ARG A 85 6.93 -0.96 -6.92
C ARG A 85 7.91 -2.03 -6.46
N ASN A 86 9.15 -1.67 -6.15
CA ASN A 86 10.17 -2.62 -5.74
C ASN A 86 9.73 -3.42 -4.51
N GLY A 87 9.90 -4.75 -4.58
CA GLY A 87 9.46 -5.66 -3.52
C GLY A 87 7.95 -5.95 -3.50
N LEU A 88 7.15 -5.30 -4.35
CA LEU A 88 5.73 -5.58 -4.51
C LEU A 88 5.47 -6.55 -5.68
N SER A 89 4.39 -7.31 -5.54
CA SER A 89 3.87 -8.21 -6.56
C SER A 89 2.49 -7.75 -7.03
N THR A 90 2.06 -8.24 -8.19
CA THR A 90 0.75 -7.97 -8.77
C THR A 90 -0.12 -9.21 -8.70
N CYS A 91 -1.36 -9.06 -8.23
CA CYS A 91 -2.33 -10.17 -8.21
C CYS A 91 -2.73 -10.53 -9.64
N PRO A 92 -2.66 -11.82 -10.05
CA PRO A 92 -3.03 -12.21 -11.40
C PRO A 92 -4.54 -12.12 -11.70
N SER A 93 -5.38 -11.99 -10.66
CA SER A 93 -6.84 -11.93 -10.80
C SER A 93 -7.35 -10.50 -10.92
N CYS A 94 -6.97 -9.62 -9.98
CA CYS A 94 -7.46 -8.24 -9.93
C CYS A 94 -6.41 -7.18 -10.31
N GLU A 95 -5.20 -7.59 -10.67
CA GLU A 95 -4.07 -6.70 -10.98
C GLU A 95 -3.65 -5.77 -9.82
N GLY A 96 -4.21 -5.98 -8.63
CA GLY A 96 -3.89 -5.22 -7.44
C GLY A 96 -2.48 -5.49 -6.92
N LEU A 97 -1.78 -4.44 -6.52
CA LEU A 97 -0.46 -4.56 -5.88
C LEU A 97 -0.59 -5.12 -4.47
N TYR A 98 0.35 -5.96 -4.07
CA TYR A 98 0.44 -6.46 -2.69
C TYR A 98 1.90 -6.72 -2.29
N ASP A 99 2.14 -6.73 -0.99
CA ASP A 99 3.41 -7.17 -0.41
C ASP A 99 3.39 -8.70 -0.25
N PRO A 100 4.20 -9.46 -1.00
CA PRO A 100 4.22 -10.91 -0.95
C PRO A 100 4.73 -11.47 0.38
N LEU A 101 5.52 -10.71 1.15
CA LEU A 101 6.03 -11.15 2.46
C LEU A 101 4.95 -11.07 3.55
N ARG A 102 3.94 -10.23 3.35
CA ARG A 102 2.82 -10.04 4.29
C ARG A 102 1.54 -10.73 3.86
N SER A 103 1.54 -11.36 2.68
CA SER A 103 0.33 -11.98 2.13
C SER A 103 0.21 -13.43 2.56
N ASP A 104 -0.97 -13.81 3.04
CA ASP A 104 -1.22 -15.15 3.56
C ASP A 104 -1.57 -16.21 2.49
N GLY A 105 -1.20 -15.95 1.25
CA GLY A 105 -1.44 -16.84 0.11
C GLY A 105 -2.75 -16.57 -0.61
N THR A 106 -3.52 -15.58 -0.15
CA THR A 106 -4.67 -15.00 -0.82
C THR A 106 -4.47 -13.51 -1.02
N CYS A 107 -5.03 -12.98 -2.11
CA CYS A 107 -4.99 -11.56 -2.40
C CYS A 107 -5.92 -10.83 -1.44
N ARG A 108 -5.41 -9.88 -0.67
CA ARG A 108 -6.22 -9.10 0.29
C ARG A 108 -7.33 -8.24 -0.35
N TRP A 109 -7.32 -8.09 -1.67
CA TRP A 109 -8.24 -7.21 -2.40
C TRP A 109 -9.38 -7.94 -3.08
N CYS A 110 -9.16 -9.20 -3.49
CA CYS A 110 -10.14 -9.99 -4.25
C CYS A 110 -10.24 -11.44 -3.78
N ASP A 111 -9.57 -11.79 -2.69
CA ASP A 111 -9.50 -13.11 -2.08
C ASP A 111 -8.97 -14.25 -2.98
N ALA A 112 -8.56 -13.94 -4.21
CA ALA A 112 -8.00 -14.93 -5.13
C ALA A 112 -6.70 -15.54 -4.59
N PRO A 113 -6.44 -16.84 -4.82
CA PRO A 113 -5.20 -17.48 -4.43
C PRO A 113 -4.00 -16.84 -5.13
N LEU A 114 -2.95 -16.58 -4.37
CA LEU A 114 -1.69 -16.02 -4.86
C LEU A 114 -0.70 -17.14 -5.20
N PRO A 115 0.14 -16.95 -6.24
CA PRO A 115 1.11 -17.96 -6.64
C PRO A 115 2.12 -18.25 -5.52
N THR A 116 2.47 -19.53 -5.33
CA THR A 116 3.44 -19.98 -4.31
C THR A 116 4.88 -19.59 -4.63
N ARG A 117 5.19 -19.33 -5.90
CA ARG A 117 6.47 -18.82 -6.37
C ARG A 117 6.28 -17.48 -7.07
N GLN A 118 7.01 -16.47 -6.63
CA GLN A 118 6.90 -15.11 -7.14
C GLN A 118 8.29 -14.49 -7.28
N THR A 119 8.47 -13.63 -8.27
CA THR A 119 9.74 -12.90 -8.43
C THR A 119 9.46 -11.42 -8.24
N THR A 120 10.10 -10.80 -7.25
CA THR A 120 10.04 -9.35 -6.99
C THR A 120 11.45 -8.78 -7.08
N SER A 121 11.65 -7.78 -7.94
CA SER A 121 12.90 -7.01 -8.08
C SER A 121 14.20 -7.83 -7.98
N GLY A 122 14.24 -8.99 -8.66
CA GLY A 122 15.42 -9.87 -8.73
C GLY A 122 15.51 -10.99 -7.68
N VAL A 123 14.56 -11.08 -6.75
CA VAL A 123 14.48 -12.15 -5.75
C VAL A 123 13.28 -13.04 -6.06
N THR A 124 13.51 -14.35 -6.11
CA THR A 124 12.42 -15.34 -6.16
C THR A 124 12.02 -15.72 -4.73
N LEU A 125 10.80 -15.36 -4.35
CA LEU A 125 10.15 -15.85 -3.15
C LEU A 125 9.47 -17.19 -3.47
N VAL A 126 9.82 -18.23 -2.72
CA VAL A 126 9.14 -19.52 -2.74
C VAL A 126 8.54 -19.73 -1.36
N ARG A 127 7.21 -19.81 -1.30
CA ARG A 127 6.51 -20.14 -0.06
C ARG A 127 6.68 -21.62 0.21
N GLY A 128 7.49 -21.97 1.20
CA GLY A 128 7.73 -23.36 1.61
C GLY A 128 6.83 -23.77 2.78
N GLY A 129 6.17 -24.93 2.66
CA GLY A 129 5.50 -25.60 3.79
C GLY A 129 4.18 -26.30 3.44
N GLU A 130 4.28 -27.55 2.99
CA GLU A 130 3.45 -28.60 3.58
C GLU A 130 4.45 -29.57 4.23
N ARG A 131 4.41 -29.68 5.55
CA ARG A 131 5.02 -30.75 6.32
C ARG A 131 3.91 -31.49 7.03
#